data_AF-A0A937KT15-F1
#
_entry.id   AF-A0A937KT15-F1
#
_cell.length_a   1.000
_cell.length_b   1.000
_cell.length_c   1.000
_cell.angle_alpha   90.00
_cell.angle_beta   90.00
_cell.angle_gamma   90.00
#
_symmetry.space_group_name_H-M   'P 1'
#
loop_
_entity.id
_entity.type
_entity.pdbx_description
1 polymer ?
#
loop_
_entity_poly.entity_id
_entity_poly.type
_entity_poly.pdbx_seq_one_letter_code
_entity_poly.pdbx_strand_id
1 'polypeptide(L)' 'MKRKIVIVGSGFSSLSAASYLAQKDFEVHVYEKNQTL' A
#
# COMPACT_ATOMS: atom_id res chain seq x y z
N MET A 1 16.75 -7.53 -5.39
CA MET A 1 16.24 -6.64 -4.34
C MET A 1 14.78 -6.33 -4.63
N LYS A 2 13.88 -6.50 -3.65
CA LYS A 2 12.48 -6.08 -3.82
C LYS A 2 12.42 -4.55 -3.79
N ARG A 3 11.67 -3.95 -4.73
CA ARG A 3 11.44 -2.51 -4.72
C ARG A 3 10.49 -2.17 -3.58
N LYS A 4 10.88 -1.19 -2.76
CA LYS A 4 10.06 -0.68 -1.66
C LYS A 4 9.12 0.39 -2.18
N ILE A 5 7.84 0.26 -1.86
CA ILE A 5 6.79 1.20 -2.26
C ILE A 5 6.05 1.65 -1.01
N VAL A 6 5.90 2.97 -0.87
CA VAL A 6 5.16 3.60 0.21
C VAL A 6 3.89 4.21 -0.37
N ILE A 7 2.74 3.90 0.23
CA ILE A 7 1.44 4.44 -0.12
C ILE A 7 0.91 5.21 1.09
N VAL A 8 0.48 6.45 0.88
CA VAL A 8 -0.07 7.31 1.94
C VAL A 8 -1.57 7.48 1.69
N GLY A 9 -2.36 7.14 2.70
CA GLY A 9 -3.82 7.03 2.68
C GLY A 9 -4.29 5.59 2.43
N SER A 10 -5.30 5.13 3.18
CA SER A 10 -5.89 3.78 3.09
C SER A 10 -7.26 3.73 2.42
N GLY A 11 -7.56 4.67 1.51
CA GLY A 11 -8.78 4.63 0.71
C GLY A 11 -8.81 3.45 -0.28
N PHE A 12 -9.97 3.23 -0.92
CA PHE A 12 -10.18 2.11 -1.86
C PHE A 12 -9.12 2.03 -2.97
N SER A 13 -8.75 3.16 -3.57
CA SER A 13 -7.73 3.23 -4.62
C SER A 13 -6.35 2.80 -4.10
N SER A 14 -5.96 3.27 -2.92
CA SER A 14 -4.69 2.94 -2.28
C SER A 14 -4.59 1.46 -1.92
N LEU A 15 -5.65 0.90 -1.33
CA LEU A 15 -5.68 -0.52 -0.98
C LEU A 15 -5.70 -1.43 -2.22
N SER A 16 -6.40 -1.02 -3.28
CA SER A 16 -6.36 -1.70 -4.57
C SER A 16 -4.95 -1.71 -5.17
N ALA A 17 -4.29 -0.55 -5.20
CA ALA A 17 -2.90 -0.44 -5.66
C ALA A 17 -1.96 -1.30 -4.81
N ALA A 18 -2.10 -1.26 -3.47
CA ALA A 18 -1.29 -2.07 -2.56
C ALA A 18 -1.46 -3.57 -2.84
N SER A 19 -2.69 -4.05 -3.06
CA SER A 19 -2.99 -5.44 -3.36
C SER A 19 -2.30 -5.91 -4.66
N TYR A 20 -2.44 -5.15 -5.75
CA TYR A 20 -1.81 -5.52 -7.02
C TYR A 20 -0.27 -5.46 -6.97
N LEU A 21 0.30 -4.53 -6.21
CA LEU A 21 1.74 -4.41 -6.04
C LEU A 21 2.29 -5.55 -5.17
N ALA A 22 1.59 -5.91 -4.09
CA ALA A 22 1.97 -7.06 -3.25
C ALA A 22 1.91 -8.38 -4.04
N GLN A 23 0.89 -8.57 -4.89
CA GLN A 23 0.80 -9.73 -5.78
C GLN A 23 1.96 -9.82 -6.78
N LYS A 24 2.54 -8.67 -7.16
CA LYS A 24 3.72 -8.60 -8.04
C LYS A 24 5.05 -8.66 -7.28
N ASP A 25 5.03 -9.14 -6.03
CA ASP A 25 6.19 -9.37 -5.18
C ASP A 25 6.97 -8.10 -4.77
N PHE A 26 6.29 -6.95 -4.74
CA PHE A 26 6.84 -5.70 -4.20
C PHE A 26 6.71 -5.63 -2.68
N GLU A 27 7.65 -4.94 -2.02
CA GLU A 27 7.55 -4.62 -0.60
C GLU A 27 6.73 -3.34 -0.45
N VAL A 28 5.48 -3.46 0.00
CA VAL A 28 4.52 -2.34 0.08
C VAL A 28 4.21 -2.01 1.52
N HIS A 29 4.25 -0.71 1.87
CA HIS A 29 3.85 -0.18 3.16
C HIS A 29 2.75 0.87 2.96
N VAL A 30 1.62 0.71 3.64
CA VAL A 30 0.50 1.66 3.61
C VAL A 30 0.45 2.42 4.94
N TYR A 31 0.37 3.74 4.87
CA TYR A 31 0.26 4.61 6.05
C TYR A 31 -1.04 5.40 6.00
N GLU A 32 -1.84 5.34 7.06
CA GLU A 32 -3.04 6.15 7.23
C GLU A 32 -2.82 7.11 8.40
N LYS A 33 -3.26 8.36 8.25
CA LYS A 33 -3.16 9.36 9.31
C LYS A 33 -4.22 9.15 10.38
N ASN A 34 -5.38 8.64 9.97
CA ASN A 34 -6.50 8.39 10.84
C ASN A 34 -6.26 7.10 11.61
N GLN A 35 -6.69 7.07 12.87
CA GLN A 35 -6.66 5.85 13.67
C GLN A 35 -7.75 4.85 13.26
N THR A 36 -8.68 5.28 12.41
CA THR A 36 -9.80 4.51 11.88
C THR A 36 -9.64 4.31 10.39
N LEU A 37 -10.11 3.16 9.90
CA LEU A 37 -10.18 2.82 8.47
C LEU A 37 -11.48 3.31 7.85
#